data_AF-A0AAP0MAP2-F1
#
_entry.id   AF-A0AAP0MAP2-F1
#
_cell.length_a   1.000
_cell.length_b   1.000
_cell.length_c   1.000
_cell.angle_alpha   90.00
_cell.angle_beta   90.00
_cell.angle_gamma   90.00
#
_symmetry.space_group_name_H-M   'P 1'
#
loop_
_entity.id
_entity.type
_entity.pdbx_description
1 polymer ?
#
loop_
_entity_poly.entity_id
_entity_poly.type
_entity_poly.pdbx_seq_one_letter_code
_entity_poly.pdbx_strand_id
1 'polypeptide(L)' 'MVPQEVKAKASKDNVPMIDVTQFGYFKVLGKGLLLENQLVVVKAKLFSKIAKKKLKKAGGSVVFTASV' A
#
# COMPACT_ATOMS: atom_id res chain seq x y z
N MET A 1 0.54 -12.67 5.67
CA MET A 1 -0.53 -13.13 4.75
C MET A 1 -1.77 -12.35 5.12
N VAL A 2 -2.27 -11.48 4.25
CA VAL A 2 -3.46 -10.66 4.57
C VAL A 2 -4.68 -11.61 4.66
N PRO A 3 -5.46 -11.58 5.76
CA PRO A 3 -6.64 -12.43 5.92
C PRO A 3 -7.63 -12.24 4.77
N GLN A 4 -8.22 -13.33 4.29
CA GLN A 4 -9.09 -13.32 3.11
C GLN A 4 -10.38 -12.51 3.30
N GLU A 5 -10.81 -12.27 4.55
CA GLU A 5 -12.00 -11.46 4.87
C GLU A 5 -11.85 -9.97 4.50
N VAL A 6 -10.62 -9.44 4.42
CA VAL A 6 -10.39 -8.04 4.02
C VAL A 6 -10.47 -7.87 2.50
N LYS A 7 -10.22 -8.94 1.72
CA LYS A 7 -10.32 -8.89 0.24
C LYS A 7 -11.75 -8.68 -0.25
N ALA A 8 -12.75 -9.13 0.51
CA ALA A 8 -14.16 -9.02 0.12
C ALA A 8 -14.81 -7.67 0.49
N LYS A 9 -14.16 -6.84 1.33
CA LYS A 9 -14.70 -5.55 1.80
C LYS A 9 -13.99 -4.31 1.24
N ALA A 10 -13.14 -4.47 0.21
CA ALA A 10 -12.51 -3.34 -0.47
C ALA A 10 -13.49 -2.64 -1.42
N SER A 11 -14.57 -2.09 -0.88
CA SER A 11 -15.39 -1.09 -1.58
C SER A 11 -14.60 0.22 -1.66
N LYS A 12 -14.90 1.07 -2.65
CA LYS A 12 -14.27 2.39 -2.84
C LYS A 12 -14.28 3.28 -1.58
N ASP A 13 -15.14 2.95 -0.63
CA ASP A 13 -15.37 3.61 0.65
C ASP A 13 -14.50 3.05 1.81
N ASN A 14 -14.06 1.80 1.75
CA ASN A 14 -13.28 1.13 2.79
C ASN A 14 -12.04 0.45 2.20
N VAL A 15 -11.01 1.25 1.91
CA VAL A 15 -9.73 0.77 1.39
C VAL A 15 -8.80 0.41 2.56
N PRO A 16 -8.26 -0.82 2.63
CA PRO A 16 -7.32 -1.19 3.68
C PRO A 16 -6.06 -0.33 3.63
N MET A 17 -5.75 0.31 4.76
CA MET A 17 -4.54 1.10 4.94
C MET A 17 -3.47 0.28 5.67
N ILE A 18 -2.29 0.20 5.06
CA ILE A 18 -1.12 -0.49 5.61
C ILE A 18 -0.11 0.56 6.05
N ASP A 19 0.08 0.70 7.35
CA ASP A 19 1.13 1.55 7.91
C ASP A 19 2.40 0.72 8.16
N VAL A 20 3.38 0.84 7.26
CA VAL A 20 4.61 0.04 7.37
C VAL A 20 5.56 0.58 8.44
N THR A 21 5.34 1.82 8.90
CA THR A 21 6.11 2.43 9.98
C THR A 21 5.91 1.75 11.34
N GLN A 22 4.74 1.17 11.61
CA GLN A 22 4.48 0.38 12.83
C GLN A 22 5.38 -0.85 12.91
N PHE A 23 5.77 -1.38 11.76
CA PHE A 23 6.62 -2.56 11.63
C PHE A 23 8.11 -2.19 11.47
N GLY A 24 8.48 -0.92 11.65
CA GLY A 24 9.87 -0.46 11.54
C GLY A 24 10.38 -0.29 10.10
N TYR A 25 9.50 -0.36 9.08
CA TYR A 25 9.92 -0.12 7.70
C TYR A 25 9.80 1.35 7.32
N PHE A 26 10.84 1.87 6.69
CA PHE A 26 10.90 3.27 6.28
C PHE A 26 10.74 3.46 4.76
N LYS A 27 11.12 2.47 3.95
CA LYS A 27 11.16 2.58 2.48
C LYS A 27 10.44 1.43 1.81
N VAL A 28 9.45 1.74 0.96
CA VAL A 28 8.72 0.78 0.14
C VAL A 28 9.33 0.67 -1.25
N LEU A 29 9.73 -0.54 -1.60
CA LEU A 29 10.32 -0.90 -2.90
C LEU A 29 9.30 -1.62 -3.78
N GLY A 30 9.45 -1.51 -5.10
CA GLY A 30 8.53 -2.10 -6.08
C GLY A 30 8.87 -3.54 -6.48
N LYS A 31 9.53 -4.32 -5.63
CA LYS A 31 9.91 -5.72 -5.92
C LYS A 31 8.67 -6.62 -5.76
N GLY A 32 8.50 -7.60 -6.67
CA GLY A 32 7.34 -8.48 -6.69
C GLY A 32 6.17 -7.98 -7.56
N LEU A 33 5.11 -8.79 -7.64
CA LEU A 33 3.90 -8.50 -8.38
C LEU A 33 2.82 -8.02 -7.41
N LEU A 34 2.20 -6.88 -7.72
CA LEU A 34 0.94 -6.46 -7.09
C LEU A 34 -0.19 -6.89 -8.04
N LEU A 35 -1.14 -7.65 -7.51
CA LEU A 35 -2.32 -8.07 -8.26
C LEU A 35 -3.14 -6.84 -8.62
N GLU A 36 -3.44 -6.73 -9.92
CA GLU A 36 -4.35 -5.73 -10.46
C GLU A 36 -5.75 -6.06 -9.93
N ASN A 37 -6.44 -5.09 -9.29
CA ASN A 37 -7.68 -5.21 -8.47
C ASN A 37 -7.50 -5.25 -6.94
N GLN A 38 -6.31 -4.99 -6.39
CA GLN A 38 -6.18 -4.75 -4.95
C GLN A 38 -6.11 -3.25 -4.64
N LEU A 39 -7.24 -2.69 -4.18
CA LEU A 39 -7.26 -1.35 -3.59
C LEU A 39 -6.54 -1.40 -2.25
N VAL A 40 -5.36 -0.79 -2.18
CA VAL A 40 -4.55 -0.72 -0.96
C VAL A 40 -3.97 0.68 -0.84
N VAL A 41 -4.07 1.28 0.35
CA VAL A 41 -3.34 2.50 0.69
C VAL A 41 -2.12 2.11 1.51
N VAL A 42 -0.93 2.51 1.08
CA VAL A 42 0.30 2.24 1.83
C VAL A 42 0.85 3.55 2.40
N LYS A 43 1.12 3.57 3.70
CA LYS A 43 1.70 4.70 4.41
C LYS A 43 3.15 4.39 4.80
N ALA A 44 4.09 5.22 4.35
CA ALA A 44 5.54 5.06 4.58
C ALA A 44 6.29 6.39 4.46
N LYS A 45 7.54 6.44 4.92
CA LYS A 45 8.39 7.64 4.76
C LYS A 45 8.89 7.82 3.33
N LEU A 46 9.35 6.73 2.72
CA LEU A 46 9.97 6.75 1.39
C LEU A 46 9.33 5.72 0.45
N PHE A 47 9.16 6.10 -0.81
CA PHE A 47 8.66 5.21 -1.86
C PHE A 47 9.54 5.30 -3.10
N SER A 48 9.94 4.14 -3.63
CA SER A 48 10.58 4.06 -4.94
C SER A 48 9.63 4.47 -6.07
N LYS A 49 10.18 4.96 -7.20
CA LYS A 49 9.40 5.32 -8.39
C LYS A 49 8.56 4.13 -8.90
N ILE A 50 9.15 2.93 -8.88
CA ILE A 50 8.50 1.69 -9.32
C ILE A 50 7.35 1.31 -8.38
N ALA A 51 7.54 1.40 -7.06
CA ALA A 51 6.47 1.12 -6.08
C ALA A 51 5.26 2.03 -6.29
N LYS A 52 5.48 3.35 -6.45
CA LYS A 52 4.40 4.30 -6.72
C LYS A 52 3.62 3.94 -7.99
N LYS A 53 4.32 3.61 -9.07
CA LYS A 53 3.70 3.22 -10.36
C LYS A 53 2.85 1.96 -10.21
N LYS A 54 3.35 0.95 -9.48
CA LYS A 54 2.61 -0.30 -9.25
C LYS A 54 1.39 -0.12 -8.36
N LEU A 55 1.49 0.65 -7.27
CA LEU A 55 0.35 0.95 -6.40
C LEU A 55 -0.75 1.70 -7.17
N LYS A 56 -0.38 2.70 -7.97
CA LYS A 56 -1.35 3.41 -8.84
C LYS A 56 -1.99 2.47 -9.86
N LYS A 57 -1.21 1.57 -10.50
CA LYS A 57 -1.73 0.59 -11.47
C LYS A 57 -2.72 -0.40 -10.82
N ALA A 58 -2.49 -0.79 -9.57
CA ALA A 58 -3.36 -1.66 -8.81
C ALA A 58 -4.66 -0.97 -8.32
N GLY A 59 -4.80 0.34 -8.50
CA GLY A 59 -5.91 1.15 -7.99
C GLY A 59 -5.70 1.65 -6.56
N GLY A 60 -4.50 1.47 -5.99
CA GLY A 60 -4.13 1.94 -4.65
C GLY A 60 -3.52 3.34 -4.62
N SER A 61 -3.26 3.82 -3.40
CA SER A 61 -2.68 5.14 -3.13
C SER A 61 -1.48 5.07 -2.18
N VAL A 62 -0.64 6.12 -2.21
CA VAL A 62 0.52 6.26 -1.33
C VAL A 62 0.33 7.44 -0.38
N VAL A 63 0.67 7.25 0.89
CA VAL A 63 0.67 8.32 1.91
C VAL A 63 2.08 8.47 2.44
N PHE A 64 2.63 9.69 2.36
CA PHE A 64 3.93 10.00 2.94
C PHE A 64 3.77 10.37 4.41
N THR A 65 4.63 9.83 5.25
CA THR A 65 4.76 10.27 6.65
C THR A 65 6.06 11.04 6.79
N ALA A 66 6.00 12.21 7.41
CA ALA A 66 7.17 12.83 8.01
C ALA A 66 7.31 12.28 9.43
N SER A 67 8.54 11.98 9.86
CA SER A 67 8.82 11.92 11.30
C SER A 67 9.21 13.33 11.70
N VAL A 68 8.36 13.96 12.53
CA VAL A 68 8.76 15.07 13.39
C VAL A 68 9.69 14.57 14.48
#